data_AF-A0A1F5IQ60-F1
#
_entry.id   AF-A0A1F5IQ60-F1
#
_cell.length_a   1.000
_cell.length_b   1.000
_cell.length_c   1.000
_cell.angle_alpha   90.00
_cell.angle_beta   90.00
_cell.angle_gamma   90.00
#
_symmetry.space_group_name_H-M   'P 1'
#
loop_
_entity.id
_entity.type
_entity.pdbx_description
1 polymer ?
#
loop_
_entity_poly.entity_id
_entity_poly.type
_entity_poly.pdbx_seq_one_letter_code
_entity_poly.pdbx_strand_id
1 'polypeptide(L)'
;MYIEELLALFDTAAAGFPALKSERVREELRRAIEGRKYDLQDVALIEAILKQDSRDLVESFTEAYGPGLKGFENESGNMEYPDGVGPETEAIRIYIASLEHLINYYHTSLIGKHFSST
;
A
#
# COMPACT_ATOMS: atom_id res chain seq x y z
N MET A 1 -8.84 6.69 12.88
CA MET A 1 -8.95 5.30 13.37
C MET A 1 -8.24 4.37 12.39
N TYR A 2 -8.65 4.34 11.12
CA TYR A 2 -8.03 3.51 10.07
C TYR A 2 -6.52 3.71 9.83
N ILE A 3 -5.96 4.91 10.08
CA ILE A 3 -4.54 5.20 9.81
C ILE A 3 -3.62 4.29 10.64
N GLU A 4 -3.85 4.13 11.95
CA GLU A 4 -3.00 3.26 12.78
C GLU A 4 -3.07 1.80 12.34
N GLU A 5 -4.25 1.35 11.90
CA GLU A 5 -4.45 0.00 11.40
C GLU A 5 -3.72 -0.23 10.07
N LEU A 6 -3.75 0.76 9.16
CA LEU A 6 -2.94 0.72 7.93
C LEU A 6 -1.44 0.71 8.24
N LEU A 7 -0.97 1.49 9.23
CA LEU A 7 0.44 1.47 9.62
C LEU A 7 0.85 0.11 10.20
N ALA A 8 0.02 -0.49 11.06
CA ALA A 8 0.29 -1.81 11.62
C ALA A 8 0.26 -2.92 10.54
N LEU A 9 -0.62 -2.78 9.55
CA LEU A 9 -0.70 -3.71 8.43
C LEU A 9 0.51 -3.55 7.49
N PHE A 10 1.00 -2.33 7.29
CA PHE A 10 2.26 -2.07 6.60
C PHE A 10 3.44 -2.74 7.32
N ASP A 11 3.54 -2.61 8.65
CA ASP A 11 4.60 -3.28 9.43
C ASP A 11 4.58 -4.81 9.24
N THR A 12 3.39 -5.39 9.08
CA THR A 12 3.20 -6.82 8.81
C THR A 12 3.65 -7.17 7.40
N ALA A 13 3.26 -6.39 6.40
CA ALA A 13 3.69 -6.58 5.01
C ALA A 13 5.20 -6.37 4.83
N ALA A 14 5.77 -5.43 5.58
CA ALA A 14 7.19 -5.10 5.60
C ALA A 14 8.03 -6.04 6.49
N ALA A 15 7.44 -7.08 7.09
CA ALA A 15 8.12 -7.93 8.07
C ALA A 15 9.41 -8.57 7.53
N GLY A 16 9.45 -8.88 6.24
CA GLY A 16 10.62 -9.44 5.53
C GLY A 16 11.69 -8.41 5.11
N PHE A 17 11.47 -7.12 5.35
CA PHE A 17 12.33 -6.03 4.87
C PHE A 17 12.82 -5.15 6.04
N PRO A 18 13.94 -5.50 6.69
CA PRO A 18 14.42 -4.77 7.87
C PRO A 18 14.63 -3.27 7.66
N ALA A 19 15.01 -2.86 6.44
CA ALA A 19 15.21 -1.45 6.09
C ALA A 19 13.93 -0.61 6.19
N LEU A 20 12.75 -1.23 6.10
CA LEU A 20 11.46 -0.55 6.21
C LEU A 20 10.98 -0.40 7.66
N LYS A 21 11.62 -1.10 8.62
CA LYS A 21 11.23 -1.12 10.04
C LYS A 21 11.85 0.07 10.79
N SER A 22 11.53 1.28 10.37
CA SER A 22 11.95 2.50 11.08
C SER A 22 10.78 3.44 11.31
N GLU A 23 10.83 4.16 12.44
CA GLU A 23 9.83 5.15 12.80
C GLU A 23 9.71 6.25 11.74
N ARG A 24 10.80 6.56 11.05
CA ARG A 24 10.79 7.53 9.95
C ARG A 24 9.89 7.07 8.80
N VAL A 25 10.02 5.81 8.37
CA VAL A 25 9.17 5.24 7.30
C VAL A 25 7.71 5.24 7.71
N ARG A 26 7.43 4.89 8.96
CA ARG A 26 6.08 4.92 9.51
C ARG A 26 5.46 6.32 9.49
N GLU A 27 6.22 7.32 9.90
CA GLU A 27 5.77 8.72 9.89
C GLU A 27 5.64 9.29 8.47
N GLU A 28 6.51 8.90 7.54
CA GLU A 28 6.37 9.24 6.13
C GLU A 28 5.11 8.61 5.53
N LEU A 29 4.84 7.33 5.82
CA LEU A 29 3.62 6.64 5.39
C LEU A 29 2.37 7.32 5.97
N ARG A 30 2.37 7.66 7.26
CA ARG A 30 1.27 8.40 7.91
C ARG A 30 0.96 9.68 7.15
N ARG A 31 1.99 10.52 6.91
CA ARG A 31 1.83 11.78 6.18
C ARG A 31 1.33 11.55 4.76
N ALA A 32 1.79 10.49 4.10
CA ALA A 32 1.36 10.16 2.75
C ALA A 32 -0.12 9.75 2.72
N ILE A 33 -0.60 8.95 3.68
CA ILE A 33 -2.01 8.57 3.83
C ILE A 33 -2.87 9.81 4.12
N GLU A 34 -2.47 10.64 5.09
CA GLU A 34 -3.19 11.89 5.43
C GLU A 34 -3.23 12.87 4.25
N GLY A 35 -2.15 12.93 3.47
CA GLY A 35 -2.04 13.78 2.29
C GLY A 35 -3.00 13.41 1.16
N ARG A 36 -3.50 12.17 1.10
CA ARG A 36 -4.48 11.72 0.09
C ARG A 36 -5.87 12.29 0.29
N LYS A 37 -6.20 12.73 1.52
CA LYS A 37 -7.51 13.32 1.85
C LYS A 37 -8.69 12.45 1.38
N TYR A 38 -8.64 11.15 1.71
CA TYR A 38 -9.71 10.20 1.44
C TYR A 38 -11.06 10.75 1.92
N ASP A 39 -12.07 10.67 1.06
CA ASP A 39 -13.41 11.13 1.40
C ASP A 39 -14.15 10.15 2.32
N LEU A 40 -15.38 10.47 2.71
CA LEU A 40 -16.15 9.62 3.63
C LEU A 40 -16.42 8.21 3.07
N GLN A 41 -16.62 8.10 1.75
CA GLN A 41 -16.87 6.83 1.09
C GLN A 41 -15.59 6.01 1.03
N ASP A 42 -14.48 6.63 0.66
CA ASP A 42 -13.16 5.99 0.67
C ASP A 42 -12.79 5.49 2.07
N VAL A 43 -13.04 6.29 3.11
CA VAL A 43 -12.79 5.87 4.51
C VAL A 43 -13.62 4.63 4.88
N ALA A 44 -14.90 4.59 4.50
CA ALA A 44 -15.74 3.41 4.75
C ALA A 44 -15.24 2.16 4.01
N LEU A 45 -14.73 2.33 2.78
CA LEU A 45 -14.11 1.25 2.02
C LEU A 45 -12.79 0.79 2.63
N ILE A 46 -11.95 1.71 3.11
CA ILE A 46 -10.72 1.39 3.83
C ILE A 46 -11.03 0.57 5.08
N GLU A 47 -12.04 0.95 5.86
CA GLU A 47 -12.46 0.18 7.03
C GLU A 47 -12.99 -1.22 6.65
N ALA A 48 -13.69 -1.34 5.52
CA ALA A 48 -14.12 -2.64 5.01
C ALA A 48 -12.93 -3.52 4.59
N ILE A 49 -11.95 -2.95 3.88
CA ILE A 49 -10.71 -3.62 3.47
C ILE A 49 -9.95 -4.10 4.70
N LEU A 50 -9.73 -3.23 5.70
CA LEU A 50 -9.02 -3.59 6.93
C LEU A 50 -9.68 -4.78 7.66
N LYS A 51 -11.02 -4.87 7.61
CA LYS A 51 -11.79 -5.91 8.28
C LYS A 51 -11.87 -7.23 7.52
N GLN A 52 -11.94 -7.20 6.19
CA GLN A 52 -12.25 -8.39 5.37
C GLN A 52 -11.12 -8.80 4.42
N ASP A 53 -10.37 -7.83 3.89
CA ASP A 53 -9.40 -8.03 2.80
C ASP A 53 -8.02 -7.48 3.15
N SER A 54 -7.70 -7.39 4.44
CA SER A 54 -6.38 -6.94 4.90
C SER A 54 -5.26 -7.84 4.37
N ARG A 55 -5.56 -9.12 4.17
CA ARG A 55 -4.67 -10.07 3.52
C ARG A 55 -4.40 -9.72 2.06
N ASP A 56 -5.42 -9.35 1.30
CA ASP A 56 -5.28 -8.99 -0.12
C ASP A 56 -4.43 -7.73 -0.29
N LEU A 57 -4.54 -6.77 0.64
CA LEU A 57 -3.66 -5.60 0.69
C LEU A 57 -2.19 -5.98 0.95
N VAL A 58 -1.94 -6.88 1.90
CA VAL A 58 -0.59 -7.38 2.20
C VAL A 58 0.00 -8.17 1.02
N GLU A 59 -0.79 -9.04 0.40
CA GLU A 59 -0.38 -9.83 -0.76
C GLU A 59 -0.09 -8.92 -1.95
N SER A 60 -0.99 -7.98 -2.28
CA SER A 60 -0.78 -6.99 -3.34
C SER A 60 0.50 -6.17 -3.15
N PHE A 61 0.75 -5.71 -1.92
CA PHE A 61 2.00 -5.02 -1.61
C PHE A 61 3.21 -5.92 -1.82
N THR A 62 3.19 -7.14 -1.29
CA THR A 62 4.34 -8.05 -1.30
C THR A 62 4.68 -8.50 -2.72
N GLU A 63 3.66 -8.77 -3.53
CA GLU A 63 3.80 -9.12 -4.95
C GLU A 63 4.33 -7.96 -5.79
N ALA A 64 4.00 -6.71 -5.46
CA ALA A 64 4.51 -5.55 -6.17
C ALA A 64 5.92 -5.14 -5.70
N TYR A 65 6.17 -5.16 -4.39
CA TYR A 65 7.43 -4.71 -3.80
C TYR A 65 8.56 -5.74 -3.95
N GLY A 66 8.27 -7.04 -3.80
CA GLY A 66 9.26 -8.11 -3.88
C GLY A 66 10.03 -8.16 -5.21
N PRO A 67 9.36 -8.21 -6.37
CA PRO A 67 9.98 -8.09 -7.68
C PRO A 67 10.55 -6.69 -7.95
N GLY A 68 9.94 -5.64 -7.40
CA GLY A 68 10.42 -4.26 -7.51
C GLY A 68 11.86 -4.08 -7.06
N LEU A 69 12.28 -4.78 -5.99
CA LEU A 69 13.67 -4.77 -5.52
C LEU A 69 14.66 -5.29 -6.56
N LYS A 70 14.30 -6.31 -7.35
CA LYS A 70 15.17 -6.82 -8.44
C LYS A 70 15.31 -5.82 -9.58
N GLY A 71 14.32 -4.96 -9.79
CA GLY A 71 14.40 -3.87 -10.77
C GLY A 71 15.38 -2.76 -10.38
N PHE A 72 15.78 -2.71 -9.11
CA PHE A 72 16.80 -1.82 -8.59
C PHE A 72 18.14 -2.54 -8.40
N GLU A 73 18.29 -3.82 -8.75
CA GLU A 73 19.60 -4.47 -8.72
C GLU A 73 20.38 -4.10 -9.99
N ASN A 74 21.57 -3.53 -9.82
CA ASN A 74 22.47 -3.31 -10.95
C ASN A 74 23.11 -4.62 -11.42
N GLU A 75 23.92 -4.56 -12.48
CA GLU A 75 24.56 -5.75 -13.08
C GLU A 75 25.44 -6.54 -12.09
N SER A 76 25.85 -5.92 -10.98
CA SER A 76 26.64 -6.54 -9.91
C SER A 76 25.79 -7.09 -8.75
N GLY A 77 24.45 -7.02 -8.84
CA GLY A 77 23.53 -7.42 -7.78
C GLY A 77 23.46 -6.44 -6.61
N ASN A 78 23.99 -5.22 -6.76
CA ASN A 78 23.87 -4.18 -5.75
C ASN A 78 22.59 -3.38 -5.99
N MET A 79 21.91 -3.02 -4.90
CA MET A 79 20.73 -2.16 -4.97
C MET A 79 21.15 -0.73 -5.36
N GLU A 80 20.68 -0.28 -6.52
CA GLU A 80 20.88 1.03 -7.10
C GLU A 80 19.52 1.69 -7.33
N TYR A 81 19.27 2.71 -6.55
CA TYR A 81 18.02 3.46 -6.58
C TYR A 81 18.23 4.77 -7.34
N PRO A 82 17.23 5.25 -8.10
CA PRO A 82 17.27 6.59 -8.66
C PRO A 82 17.50 7.63 -7.56
N ASP A 83 18.27 8.68 -7.87
CA ASP A 83 18.56 9.76 -6.91
C ASP A 83 17.26 10.30 -6.28
N GLY A 84 17.16 10.17 -4.95
CA GLY A 84 16.02 10.65 -4.16
C GLY A 84 14.83 9.68 -4.06
N VAL A 85 14.87 8.49 -4.66
CA VAL A 85 13.82 7.46 -4.52
C VAL A 85 14.39 6.24 -3.81
N GLY A 86 14.49 6.31 -2.48
CA GLY A 86 14.98 5.19 -1.68
C GLY A 86 13.99 4.00 -1.62
N PRO A 87 14.43 2.84 -1.09
CA PRO A 87 13.60 1.65 -0.89
C PRO A 87 12.30 1.96 -0.14
N GLU A 88 12.42 2.82 0.86
CA GLU A 88 11.32 3.23 1.72
C GLU A 88 10.28 4.06 0.98
N THR A 89 10.72 5.02 0.15
CA THR A 89 9.85 5.86 -0.66
C THR A 89 9.06 5.02 -1.64
N GLU A 90 9.71 4.04 -2.26
CA GLU A 90 9.05 3.11 -3.18
C GLU A 90 8.09 2.17 -2.45
N ALA A 91 8.45 1.68 -1.26
CA ALA A 91 7.57 0.87 -0.42
C ALA A 91 6.28 1.62 -0.06
N ILE A 92 6.41 2.87 0.38
CA ILE A 92 5.26 3.74 0.69
C ILE A 92 4.40 3.95 -0.56
N ARG A 93 5.03 4.23 -1.72
CA ARG A 93 4.30 4.44 -2.98
C ARG A 93 3.51 3.20 -3.38
N ILE A 94 4.13 2.02 -3.32
CA ILE A 94 3.51 0.74 -3.66
C ILE A 94 2.37 0.42 -2.70
N TYR A 95 2.60 0.59 -1.39
CA TYR A 95 1.56 0.31 -0.40
C TYR A 95 0.31 1.18 -0.60
N ILE A 96 0.49 2.49 -0.86
CA ILE A 96 -0.63 3.38 -1.19
C ILE A 96 -1.31 2.97 -2.49
N ALA A 97 -0.55 2.62 -3.53
CA ALA A 97 -1.12 2.20 -4.79
C ALA A 97 -1.94 0.90 -4.65
N SER A 98 -1.47 -0.06 -3.85
CA SER A 98 -2.22 -1.28 -3.53
C SER A 98 -3.53 -0.97 -2.79
N LEU A 99 -3.51 -0.06 -1.81
CA LEU A 99 -4.71 0.38 -1.11
C LEU A 99 -5.71 1.06 -2.07
N GLU A 100 -5.24 2.02 -2.88
CA GLU A 100 -6.06 2.73 -3.86
C GLU A 100 -6.62 1.79 -4.93
N HIS A 101 -5.87 0.75 -5.32
CA HIS A 101 -6.36 -0.27 -6.24
C HIS A 101 -7.55 -1.04 -5.65
N LEU A 102 -7.48 -1.44 -4.37
CA LEU A 102 -8.58 -2.11 -3.69
C LEU A 102 -9.80 -1.20 -3.51
N ILE A 103 -9.60 0.06 -3.15
CA ILE A 103 -10.68 1.06 -3.07
C ILE A 103 -11.38 1.17 -4.43
N ASN A 104 -10.62 1.31 -5.52
CA ASN A 104 -11.16 1.38 -6.87
C ASN A 104 -11.89 0.09 -7.30
N TYR A 105 -11.36 -1.08 -6.92
CA TYR A 105 -12.02 -2.36 -7.15
C TYR A 105 -13.38 -2.41 -6.46
N TYR A 106 -13.46 -1.94 -5.22
CA TYR A 106 -14.70 -1.87 -4.47
C TYR A 106 -15.72 -0.91 -5.09
N HIS A 107 -15.29 0.30 -5.45
CA HIS A 107 -16.12 1.26 -6.18
C HIS A 107 -16.70 0.64 -7.45
N THR A 108 -15.85 0.00 -8.26
CA THR A 108 -16.25 -0.61 -9.54
C THR A 108 -17.19 -1.81 -9.33
N SER A 109 -16.93 -2.65 -8.31
CA SER A 109 -17.73 -3.84 -8.01
C SER A 109 -19.11 -3.49 -7.41
N LEU A 110 -19.18 -2.42 -6.61
CA LEU A 110 -20.45 -1.87 -6.13
C LEU A 110 -21.29 -1.28 -7.26
N ILE A 111 -20.66 -0.53 -8.17
CA ILE A 111 -21.32 0.01 -9.37
C ILE A 111 -21.79 -1.13 -10.29
N GLY A 112 -20.97 -2.16 -10.52
CA GLY A 112 -21.32 -3.31 -11.36
C GLY A 112 -22.55 -4.08 -10.88
N LYS A 113 -22.76 -4.20 -9.56
CA LYS A 113 -23.97 -4.80 -8.98
C LYS A 113 -25.23 -3.94 -9.18
N HIS A 114 -25.09 -2.61 -9.19
CA HIS A 114 -26.22 -1.70 -9.45
C HIS A 114 -26.67 -1.67 -10.92
N PHE A 115 -25.79 -1.96 -11.87
CA PHE A 115 -26.12 -1.95 -13.32
C PHE A 115 -26.35 -3.34 -13.95
N SER A 116 -26.06 -4.44 -13.24
CA SER A 116 -26.35 -5.80 -13.72
C SER A 116 -27.74 -6.33 -13.30
N SER A 117 -28.56 -5.50 -12.64
CA SER A 117 -29.96 -5.79 -12.36
C SER A 117 -30.86 -5.10 -13.39
N THR A 118 -30.76 -5.49 -14.66
CA THR A 118 -31.74 -5.14 -15.70
C THR A 118 -31.96 -6.31 -16.63
#